data_AF-B6YTE9-F1
#
_entry.id   AF-B6YTE9-F1
#
_cell.length_a   1.000
_cell.length_b   1.000
_cell.length_c   1.000
_cell.angle_alpha   90.00
_cell.angle_beta   90.00
_cell.angle_gamma   90.00
#
_symmetry.space_group_name_H-M   'P 1'
#
loop_
_entity.id
_entity.type
_entity.pdbx_description
1 polymer ?
#
loop_
_entity_poly.entity_id
_entity_poly.type
_entity_poly.pdbx_seq_one_letter_code
_entity_poly.pdbx_strand_id
1 'polypeptide(L)'
;MPISTNDLIRTLNSWKFWAVLLLAILVTYVLFFPIFKPLMEDYSELKSFEMQMVKEHDAMVCHQIYSMNSGIFERINATCDNEYYRPNISTTTYKGLVVYRDTYEKFQDARRRTLDDLHKVIPLLPLLAVLMLYFNYVLVDTEYLLMKGTEPALRDALLKGLNSIPGLIIAELTTLLAVFLIGVILAVSLAAIFGELGIMLVAFLIMPALSLVTPTYYFTRLVIPIEEILRTAKRCPGGYTVLGLLIMIVGWLFEAAYTHYLGIWSAAILALLGLVKYMLDSLAALVVYLGGTEGEKTG
;
A
#
# COMPACT_ATOMS: atom_id res chain seq x y z
N MET A 1 27.66 -13.40 0.69
CA MET A 1 27.54 -14.79 1.15
C MET A 1 26.10 -15.14 0.85
N PRO A 2 25.83 -16.03 -0.11
CA PRO A 2 24.46 -16.33 -0.51
C PRO A 2 23.67 -16.62 0.75
N ILE A 3 22.63 -15.83 1.01
CA ILE A 3 21.81 -15.97 2.21
C ILE A 3 21.29 -17.40 2.20
N SER A 4 21.81 -18.21 3.11
CA SER A 4 21.40 -19.60 3.16
C SER A 4 19.98 -19.64 3.73
N THR A 5 19.21 -20.66 3.34
CA THR A 5 17.93 -20.95 3.98
C THR A 5 18.07 -21.04 5.51
N ASN A 6 19.22 -21.50 6.01
CA ASN A 6 19.56 -21.53 7.43
C ASN A 6 19.69 -20.13 8.06
N ASP A 7 20.22 -19.15 7.35
CA ASP A 7 20.31 -17.77 7.84
C ASP A 7 18.92 -17.14 7.99
N LEU A 8 18.03 -17.42 7.04
CA LEU A 8 16.66 -16.94 7.06
C LEU A 8 15.84 -17.61 8.17
N ILE A 9 15.99 -18.93 8.34
CA ILE A 9 15.40 -19.68 9.46
C ILE A 9 15.91 -19.15 10.81
N ARG A 10 17.20 -18.83 10.93
CA ARG A 10 17.78 -18.28 12.17
C ARG A 10 17.16 -16.93 12.52
N THR A 11 16.96 -16.05 11.54
CA THR A 11 16.29 -14.77 11.76
C THR A 11 14.83 -14.96 12.19
N LEU A 12 14.08 -15.82 11.49
CA LEU A 12 12.67 -16.10 11.81
C LEU A 12 12.48 -16.82 13.15
N ASN A 13 13.47 -17.56 13.64
CA ASN A 13 13.41 -18.20 14.96
C ASN A 13 13.88 -17.28 16.11
N SER A 14 14.35 -16.07 15.80
CA SER A 14 14.86 -15.15 16.81
C SER A 14 13.72 -14.40 17.53
N TRP A 15 13.65 -14.57 18.85
CA TRP A 15 12.68 -13.81 19.67
C TRP A 15 12.89 -12.30 19.58
N LYS A 16 14.16 -11.85 19.44
CA LYS A 16 14.49 -10.42 19.34
C LYS A 16 13.93 -9.80 18.07
N PHE A 17 13.99 -10.55 16.96
CA PHE A 17 13.38 -10.14 15.69
C PHE A 17 11.87 -9.96 15.85
N TRP A 18 11.17 -10.96 16.39
CA TRP A 18 9.73 -10.88 16.64
C TRP A 18 9.37 -9.76 17.62
N ALA A 19 10.19 -9.50 18.63
CA ALA A 19 9.96 -8.42 19.58
C ALA A 19 10.03 -7.04 18.89
N VAL A 20 11.02 -6.80 18.02
CA VAL A 20 11.11 -5.56 17.24
C VAL A 20 9.93 -5.45 16.27
N LEU A 21 9.60 -6.53 15.57
CA LEU A 21 8.51 -6.55 14.60
C LEU A 21 7.17 -6.24 15.29
N LEU A 22 6.85 -6.92 16.38
CA LEU A 22 5.62 -6.67 17.15
C LEU A 22 5.59 -5.26 17.73
N LEU A 23 6.72 -4.73 18.19
CA LEU A 23 6.81 -3.34 18.66
C LEU A 23 6.53 -2.36 17.51
N ALA A 24 7.07 -2.62 16.31
CA ALA A 24 6.81 -1.81 15.13
C ALA A 24 5.31 -1.80 14.79
N ILE A 25 4.65 -2.96 14.80
CA ILE A 25 3.20 -3.08 14.56
C ILE A 25 2.38 -2.36 15.61
N LEU A 26 2.73 -2.54 16.89
CA LEU A 26 2.04 -1.89 17.99
C LEU A 26 2.09 -0.37 17.83
N VAL A 27 3.29 0.16 17.57
CA VAL A 27 3.52 1.62 17.55
C VAL A 27 2.97 2.25 16.27
N THR A 28 2.95 1.56 15.13
CA THR A 28 2.49 2.17 13.86
C THR A 28 1.04 1.90 13.53
N TYR A 29 0.51 0.70 13.83
CA TYR A 29 -0.85 0.34 13.46
C TYR A 29 -1.81 0.36 14.65
N VAL A 30 -1.46 -0.29 15.75
CA VAL A 30 -2.41 -0.49 16.87
C VAL A 30 -2.62 0.79 17.67
N LEU A 31 -1.54 1.50 18.01
CA LEU A 31 -1.59 2.71 18.84
C LEU A 31 -2.38 3.83 18.17
N PHE A 32 -2.22 3.99 16.86
CA PHE A 32 -2.88 5.05 16.10
C PHE A 32 -4.28 4.67 15.62
N PHE A 33 -4.67 3.38 15.68
CA PHE A 33 -5.97 2.92 15.19
C PHE A 33 -7.18 3.73 15.71
N PRO A 34 -7.28 4.10 17.01
CA PRO A 34 -8.41 4.90 17.50
C PRO A 34 -8.56 6.26 16.80
N ILE A 35 -7.45 6.83 16.31
CA ILE A 35 -7.41 8.12 15.61
C ILE A 35 -7.84 7.95 14.15
N PHE A 36 -7.44 6.85 13.51
CA PHE A 36 -7.80 6.54 12.12
C PHE A 36 -9.19 5.91 11.98
N LYS A 37 -9.73 5.31 13.04
CA LYS A 37 -11.05 4.66 13.06
C LYS A 37 -12.17 5.51 12.42
N PRO A 38 -12.43 6.75 12.85
CA PRO A 38 -13.58 7.51 12.34
C PRO A 38 -13.41 7.83 10.85
N LEU A 39 -12.18 8.14 10.40
CA LEU A 39 -11.85 8.30 8.99
C LEU A 39 -12.13 7.03 8.17
N MET A 40 -11.78 5.84 8.68
CA MET A 40 -12.05 4.57 8.01
C MET A 40 -13.55 4.27 7.91
N GLU A 41 -14.30 4.57 8.96
CA GLU A 41 -15.75 4.36 9.02
C GLU A 41 -16.46 5.26 8.00
N ASP A 42 -16.16 6.56 8.00
CA ASP A 42 -16.73 7.52 7.04
C ASP A 42 -16.29 7.22 5.60
N TYR A 43 -15.03 6.81 5.38
CA TYR A 43 -14.54 6.43 4.06
C TYR A 43 -15.22 5.16 3.52
N SER A 44 -15.44 4.17 4.39
CA SER A 44 -16.16 2.95 4.03
C SER A 44 -17.62 3.25 3.68
N GLU A 45 -18.28 4.11 4.46
CA GLU A 45 -19.64 4.58 4.17
C GLU A 45 -19.69 5.34 2.83
N LEU A 46 -18.74 6.25 2.58
CA LEU A 46 -18.60 6.96 1.32
C LEU A 46 -18.50 6.00 0.13
N LYS A 47 -17.66 4.96 0.24
CA LYS A 47 -17.51 3.92 -0.78
C LYS A 47 -18.77 3.10 -0.99
N SER A 48 -19.52 2.82 0.08
CA SER A 48 -20.82 2.15 -0.03
C SER A 48 -21.81 2.96 -0.87
N PHE A 49 -21.86 4.28 -0.70
CA PHE A 49 -22.71 5.15 -1.50
C PHE A 49 -22.22 5.28 -2.95
N GLU A 50 -20.90 5.32 -3.20
CA GLU A 50 -20.36 5.28 -4.57
C GLU A 50 -20.82 4.01 -5.31
N MET A 51 -20.70 2.84 -4.66
CA MET A 51 -21.16 1.57 -5.23
C MET A 51 -22.68 1.55 -5.44
N GLN A 52 -23.45 2.08 -4.48
CA GLN A 52 -24.91 2.17 -4.61
C GLN A 52 -25.31 3.04 -5.80
N MET A 53 -24.69 4.21 -5.97
CA MET A 53 -24.97 5.12 -7.09
C MET A 53 -24.73 4.46 -8.46
N VAL A 54 -23.69 3.63 -8.59
CA VAL A 54 -23.42 2.86 -9.81
C VAL A 54 -24.54 1.84 -10.06
N LYS A 55 -24.92 1.06 -9.05
CA LYS A 55 -26.02 0.08 -9.17
C LYS A 55 -27.36 0.73 -9.51
N GLU A 56 -27.65 1.89 -8.91
CA GLU A 56 -28.86 2.67 -9.20
C GLU A 56 -28.86 3.17 -10.64
N HIS A 57 -27.73 3.67 -11.13
CA HIS A 57 -27.57 4.09 -12.51
C HIS A 57 -27.81 2.92 -13.48
N ASP A 58 -27.15 1.79 -13.24
CA ASP A 58 -27.29 0.59 -14.07
C ASP A 58 -28.73 0.07 -14.08
N ALA A 59 -29.40 0.06 -12.93
CA ALA A 59 -30.81 -0.31 -12.82
C ALA A 59 -31.71 0.66 -13.61
N MET A 60 -31.52 1.98 -13.47
CA MET A 60 -32.28 2.98 -14.22
C MET A 60 -32.09 2.82 -15.73
N VAL A 61 -30.85 2.64 -16.20
CA VAL A 61 -30.54 2.43 -17.61
C VAL A 61 -31.17 1.13 -18.12
N CYS A 62 -31.08 0.04 -17.34
CA CYS A 62 -31.70 -1.24 -17.69
C CYS A 62 -33.21 -1.10 -17.88
N HIS A 63 -33.90 -0.51 -16.90
CA HIS A 63 -35.36 -0.31 -16.95
C HIS A 63 -35.77 0.65 -18.07
N GLN A 64 -34.96 1.67 -18.35
CA GLN A 64 -35.19 2.56 -19.49
C GLN A 64 -35.09 1.81 -20.82
N ILE A 65 -34.04 1.02 -21.04
CA ILE A 65 -33.88 0.23 -22.28
C ILE A 65 -34.98 -0.84 -22.38
N TYR A 66 -35.33 -1.50 -21.27
CA TYR A 66 -36.40 -2.49 -21.22
C TYR A 66 -37.75 -1.88 -21.64
N SER A 67 -38.06 -0.68 -21.14
CA SER A 67 -39.29 0.05 -21.51
C SER A 67 -39.32 0.48 -22.98
N MET A 68 -38.16 0.68 -23.60
CA MET A 68 -38.04 1.08 -25.01
C MET A 68 -38.03 -0.11 -25.98
N ASN A 69 -37.48 -1.27 -25.58
CA ASN A 69 -37.39 -2.46 -26.42
C ASN A 69 -37.28 -3.75 -25.58
N SER A 70 -38.41 -4.28 -25.12
CA SER A 70 -38.48 -5.51 -24.33
C SER A 70 -37.97 -6.75 -25.08
N GLY A 71 -38.06 -6.75 -26.41
CA GLY A 71 -37.64 -7.86 -27.27
C GLY A 71 -36.13 -8.12 -27.29
N ILE A 72 -35.30 -7.19 -26.80
CA ILE A 72 -33.86 -7.43 -26.59
C ILE A 72 -33.67 -8.33 -25.36
N PHE A 73 -34.33 -8.01 -24.25
CA PHE A 73 -34.21 -8.74 -22.98
C PHE A 73 -34.79 -10.16 -23.07
N GLU A 74 -35.90 -10.33 -23.79
CA GLU A 74 -36.49 -11.65 -24.06
C GLU A 74 -35.56 -12.57 -24.87
N ARG A 75 -34.73 -12.02 -25.76
CA ARG A 75 -33.77 -12.80 -26.57
C ARG A 75 -32.53 -13.22 -25.79
N ILE A 76 -32.12 -12.44 -24.79
CA ILE A 76 -30.90 -12.70 -23.99
C ILE A 76 -31.20 -13.27 -22.60
N ASN A 77 -32.48 -13.54 -22.28
CA ASN A 77 -32.96 -14.03 -20.98
C ASN A 77 -32.41 -13.21 -19.79
N ALA A 78 -32.30 -11.88 -19.96
CA ALA A 78 -31.79 -10.98 -18.94
C ALA A 78 -32.96 -10.32 -18.18
N THR A 79 -32.79 -10.16 -16.87
CA THR A 79 -33.73 -9.44 -16.01
C THR A 79 -33.06 -8.18 -15.47
N CYS A 80 -33.82 -7.10 -15.37
CA CYS A 80 -33.34 -5.88 -14.73
C CYS A 80 -33.43 -6.01 -13.21
N ASP A 81 -32.45 -5.43 -12.53
CA ASP A 81 -32.44 -5.37 -11.07
C ASP A 81 -33.54 -4.41 -10.57
N ASN A 82 -34.44 -4.94 -9.73
CA ASN A 82 -35.55 -4.18 -9.15
C ASN A 82 -35.20 -3.63 -7.76
N GLU A 83 -34.13 -4.10 -7.12
CA GLU A 83 -33.73 -3.68 -5.77
C GLU A 83 -33.31 -2.19 -5.78
N TYR A 84 -32.60 -1.77 -6.83
CA TYR A 84 -32.05 -0.42 -6.94
C TYR A 84 -32.89 0.52 -7.82
N TYR A 85 -34.02 0.06 -8.37
CA TYR A 85 -34.88 0.88 -9.23
C TYR A 85 -36.04 1.50 -8.42
N ARG A 86 -35.99 2.83 -8.26
CA ARG A 86 -36.93 3.64 -7.47
C ARG A 86 -37.55 4.77 -8.32
N PRO A 87 -38.55 4.48 -9.17
CA PRO A 87 -39.03 5.40 -10.21
C PRO A 87 -39.69 6.70 -9.69
N ASN A 88 -40.12 6.72 -8.42
CA ASN A 88 -40.80 7.87 -7.83
C ASN A 88 -39.87 8.88 -7.15
N ILE A 89 -38.54 8.66 -7.21
CA ILE A 89 -37.56 9.53 -6.57
C ILE A 89 -36.90 10.42 -7.62
N SER A 90 -36.76 11.72 -7.30
CA SER A 90 -36.08 12.68 -8.17
C SER A 90 -34.61 12.28 -8.38
N THR A 91 -34.11 12.45 -9.60
CA THR A 91 -32.73 12.12 -9.96
C THR A 91 -31.87 13.37 -10.15
N THR A 92 -30.56 13.19 -10.09
CA THR A 92 -29.52 14.18 -10.40
C THR A 92 -28.38 13.52 -11.17
N THR A 93 -27.56 14.31 -11.85
CA THR A 93 -26.41 13.79 -12.61
C THR A 93 -25.11 14.06 -11.86
N TYR A 94 -24.28 13.03 -11.68
CA TYR A 94 -22.95 13.11 -11.07
C TYR A 94 -21.95 12.27 -11.84
N LYS A 95 -20.87 12.88 -12.35
CA LYS A 95 -19.79 12.22 -13.13
C LYS A 95 -20.31 11.31 -14.27
N GLY A 96 -21.36 11.74 -14.97
CA GLY A 96 -21.98 10.98 -16.06
C GLY A 96 -22.98 9.91 -15.61
N LEU A 97 -23.13 9.67 -14.30
CA LEU A 97 -24.15 8.79 -13.74
C LEU A 97 -25.43 9.58 -13.46
N VAL A 98 -26.58 8.98 -13.76
CA VAL A 98 -27.90 9.40 -13.27
C VAL A 98 -28.15 8.67 -11.95
N VAL A 99 -28.32 9.41 -10.86
CA VAL A 99 -28.42 8.88 -9.48
C VAL A 99 -29.60 9.49 -8.76
N TYR A 100 -30.15 8.80 -7.75
CA TYR A 100 -31.23 9.38 -6.95
C TYR A 100 -30.73 10.51 -6.05
N ARG A 101 -31.51 11.59 -5.96
CA ARG A 101 -31.14 12.81 -5.23
C ARG A 101 -30.90 12.55 -3.74
N ASP A 102 -31.72 11.70 -3.12
CA ASP A 102 -31.57 11.31 -1.71
C ASP A 102 -30.24 10.60 -1.42
N THR A 103 -29.80 9.77 -2.37
CA THR A 103 -28.55 9.00 -2.27
C THR A 103 -27.36 9.90 -2.52
N TYR A 104 -27.49 10.85 -3.45
CA TYR A 104 -26.49 11.87 -3.69
C TYR A 104 -26.30 12.81 -2.49
N GLU A 105 -27.38 13.20 -1.80
CA GLU A 105 -27.30 14.02 -0.58
C GLU A 105 -26.55 13.28 0.53
N LYS A 106 -26.86 12.00 0.78
CA LYS A 106 -26.12 11.15 1.73
C LYS A 106 -24.65 10.98 1.35
N PHE A 107 -24.36 10.80 0.05
CA PHE A 107 -22.99 10.75 -0.46
C PHE A 107 -22.24 12.04 -0.17
N GLN A 108 -22.86 13.21 -0.38
CA GLN A 108 -22.23 14.49 -0.06
C GLN A 108 -21.97 14.66 1.44
N ASP A 109 -22.87 14.19 2.30
CA ASP A 109 -22.70 14.22 3.74
C ASP A 109 -21.53 13.32 4.19
N ALA A 110 -21.48 12.08 3.71
CA ALA A 110 -20.36 11.16 3.96
C ALA A 110 -19.03 11.74 3.45
N ARG A 111 -19.03 12.37 2.27
CA ARG A 111 -17.85 13.00 1.69
C ARG A 111 -17.35 14.17 2.56
N ARG A 112 -18.25 15.00 3.08
CA ARG A 112 -17.90 16.11 3.97
C ARG A 112 -17.29 15.60 5.26
N ARG A 113 -17.93 14.63 5.91
CA ARG A 113 -17.39 13.98 7.13
C ARG A 113 -16.01 13.36 6.91
N THR A 114 -15.84 12.61 5.83
CA THR A 114 -14.55 12.01 5.44
C THR A 114 -13.45 13.07 5.28
N LEU A 115 -13.75 14.21 4.64
CA LEU A 115 -12.79 15.30 4.47
C LEU A 115 -12.42 15.96 5.81
N ASP A 116 -13.41 16.19 6.67
CA ASP A 116 -13.18 16.75 8.01
C ASP A 116 -12.30 15.83 8.87
N ASP A 117 -12.53 14.52 8.79
CA ASP A 117 -11.70 13.53 9.48
C ASP A 117 -10.32 13.38 8.88
N LEU A 118 -10.20 13.46 7.55
CA LEU A 118 -8.90 13.47 6.87
C LEU A 118 -8.04 14.65 7.33
N HIS A 119 -8.63 15.85 7.47
CA HIS A 119 -7.92 17.02 7.99
C HIS A 119 -7.37 16.82 9.41
N LYS A 120 -8.08 16.07 10.26
CA LYS A 120 -7.59 15.74 11.62
C LYS A 120 -6.41 14.77 11.59
N VAL A 121 -6.38 13.87 10.60
CA VAL A 121 -5.37 12.81 10.46
C VAL A 121 -4.11 13.26 9.73
N ILE A 122 -4.22 14.17 8.75
CA ILE A 122 -3.10 14.71 7.96
C ILE A 122 -1.85 15.08 8.81
N PRO A 123 -1.95 15.83 9.92
CA PRO A 123 -0.76 16.19 10.70
C PRO A 123 -0.06 15.00 11.38
N LEU A 124 -0.72 13.85 11.51
CA LEU A 124 -0.12 12.63 12.05
C LEU A 124 0.61 11.79 11.00
N LEU A 125 0.32 11.99 9.70
CA LEU A 125 0.95 11.21 8.63
C LEU A 125 2.48 11.33 8.61
N PRO A 126 3.10 12.51 8.79
CA PRO A 126 4.56 12.62 8.87
C PRO A 126 5.15 11.85 10.04
N LEU A 127 4.49 11.88 11.21
CA LEU A 127 4.93 11.12 12.38
C LEU A 127 4.89 9.61 12.11
N LEU A 128 3.79 9.13 11.51
CA LEU A 128 3.64 7.73 11.15
C LEU A 128 4.70 7.30 10.12
N ALA A 129 4.97 8.13 9.11
CA ALA A 129 5.99 7.87 8.11
C ALA A 129 7.40 7.78 8.74
N VAL A 130 7.74 8.68 9.66
CA VAL A 130 9.01 8.64 10.39
C VAL A 130 9.13 7.39 11.25
N LEU A 131 8.05 6.98 11.93
CA LEU A 131 8.02 5.73 12.71
C LEU A 131 8.20 4.50 11.83
N MET A 132 7.55 4.46 10.66
CA MET A 132 7.72 3.39 9.69
C MET A 132 9.18 3.28 9.22
N LEU A 133 9.80 4.39 8.83
CA LEU A 133 11.21 4.44 8.43
C LEU A 133 12.15 4.00 9.56
N TYR A 134 11.92 4.51 10.77
CA TYR A 134 12.68 4.15 11.96
C TYR A 134 12.65 2.64 12.23
N PHE A 135 11.46 2.05 12.29
CA PHE A 135 11.34 0.62 12.58
C PHE A 135 11.84 -0.25 11.43
N ASN A 136 11.67 0.18 10.17
CA ASN A 136 12.24 -0.53 9.04
C ASN A 136 13.77 -0.60 9.16
N TYR A 137 14.43 0.51 9.49
CA TYR A 137 15.88 0.53 9.72
C TYR A 137 16.31 -0.40 10.86
N VAL A 138 15.60 -0.36 12.00
CA VAL A 138 15.92 -1.22 13.15
C VAL A 138 15.75 -2.69 12.80
N LEU A 139 14.72 -3.05 12.04
CA LEU A 139 14.51 -4.41 11.55
C LEU A 139 15.66 -4.84 10.63
N VAL A 140 16.04 -4.01 9.65
CA VAL A 140 17.18 -4.30 8.76
C VAL A 140 18.50 -4.52 9.53
N ASP A 141 18.83 -3.67 10.52
CA ASP A 141 20.03 -3.85 11.37
C ASP A 141 19.96 -5.17 12.15
N THR A 142 18.80 -5.47 12.74
CA THR A 142 18.55 -6.68 13.53
C THR A 142 18.68 -7.93 12.67
N GLU A 143 18.03 -7.95 11.51
CA GLU A 143 18.04 -9.05 10.56
C GLU A 143 19.45 -9.32 10.03
N TYR A 144 20.18 -8.27 9.63
CA TYR A 144 21.53 -8.42 9.12
C TYR A 144 22.50 -8.96 10.17
N LEU A 145 22.43 -8.47 11.41
CA LEU A 145 23.26 -8.99 12.50
C LEU A 145 22.94 -10.46 12.79
N LEU A 146 21.65 -10.81 12.85
CA LEU A 146 21.21 -12.19 13.01
C LEU A 146 21.66 -13.07 11.84
N MET A 147 21.63 -12.60 10.59
CA MET A 147 22.16 -13.32 9.43
C MET A 147 23.69 -13.51 9.46
N LYS A 148 24.42 -12.71 10.24
CA LYS A 148 25.85 -12.91 10.48
C LYS A 148 26.15 -13.79 11.70
N GLY A 149 25.14 -14.25 12.42
CA GLY A 149 25.31 -15.00 13.66
C GLY A 149 25.71 -14.12 14.85
N THR A 150 25.58 -12.80 14.71
CA THR A 150 25.82 -11.85 15.80
C THR A 150 24.51 -11.57 16.51
N GLU A 151 24.51 -11.64 17.84
CA GLU A 151 23.34 -11.23 18.60
C GLU A 151 23.20 -9.71 18.64
N PRO A 152 22.09 -9.13 18.16
CA PRO A 152 21.87 -7.70 18.29
C PRO A 152 21.57 -7.34 19.74
N ALA A 153 22.20 -6.26 20.22
CA ALA A 153 21.76 -5.56 21.42
C ALA A 153 20.59 -4.64 21.01
N LEU A 154 19.37 -4.96 21.49
CA LEU A 154 18.15 -4.25 21.10
C LEU A 154 18.26 -2.73 21.30
N ARG A 155 18.86 -2.33 22.42
CA ARG A 155 19.12 -0.92 22.75
C ARG A 155 19.97 -0.23 21.67
N ASP A 156 21.02 -0.89 21.21
CA ASP A 156 21.95 -0.31 20.24
C ASP A 156 21.30 -0.21 18.86
N ALA A 157 20.49 -1.22 18.47
CA ALA A 157 19.73 -1.19 17.23
C ALA A 157 18.73 -0.02 17.22
N LEU A 158 17.98 0.18 18.30
CA LEU A 158 17.04 1.30 18.46
C LEU A 158 17.76 2.66 18.41
N LEU A 159 18.90 2.81 19.10
CA LEU A 159 19.69 4.05 19.08
C LEU A 159 20.27 4.35 17.70
N LYS A 160 20.79 3.34 16.99
CA LYS A 160 21.24 3.49 15.60
C LYS A 160 20.09 3.90 14.68
N GLY A 161 18.92 3.30 14.86
CA GLY A 161 17.69 3.68 14.17
C GLY A 161 17.39 5.16 14.34
N LEU A 162 17.40 5.66 15.58
CA LEU A 162 17.10 7.06 15.88
C LEU A 162 18.09 8.01 15.20
N ASN A 163 19.39 7.68 15.29
CA ASN A 163 20.45 8.47 14.67
C ASN A 163 20.42 8.44 13.13
N SER A 164 19.80 7.42 12.54
CA SER A 164 19.68 7.26 11.09
C SER A 164 18.54 8.08 10.47
N ILE A 165 17.53 8.48 11.27
CA ILE A 165 16.30 9.10 10.79
C ILE A 165 16.56 10.30 9.86
N PRO A 166 17.41 11.30 10.19
CA PRO A 166 17.56 12.47 9.33
C PRO A 166 18.06 12.12 7.93
N GLY A 167 19.06 11.25 7.84
CA GLY A 167 19.60 10.82 6.55
C GLY A 167 18.64 9.90 5.81
N LEU A 168 17.92 9.05 6.53
CA LEU A 168 16.93 8.14 5.95
C LEU A 168 15.71 8.88 5.39
N ILE A 169 15.24 9.95 6.05
CA ILE A 169 14.17 10.83 5.53
C ILE A 169 14.60 11.43 4.20
N ILE A 170 15.82 11.96 4.11
CA ILE A 170 16.29 12.58 2.86
C ILE A 170 16.51 11.51 1.78
N ALA A 171 17.02 10.32 2.14
CA ALA A 171 17.14 9.20 1.22
C ALA A 171 15.79 8.75 0.65
N GLU A 172 14.77 8.65 1.51
CA GLU A 172 13.42 8.29 1.13
C GLU A 172 12.80 9.36 0.23
N LEU A 173 12.88 10.64 0.62
CA LEU A 173 12.31 11.75 -0.15
C LEU A 173 12.98 11.93 -1.52
N THR A 174 14.30 11.79 -1.61
CA THR A 174 15.02 11.89 -2.90
C THR A 174 14.66 10.72 -3.80
N THR A 175 14.56 9.51 -3.26
CA THR A 175 14.13 8.32 -4.02
C THR A 175 12.68 8.45 -4.45
N LEU A 176 11.78 8.84 -3.55
CA LEU A 176 10.37 9.08 -3.83
C LEU A 176 10.20 10.11 -4.96
N LEU A 177 10.92 11.23 -4.89
CA LEU A 177 10.87 12.26 -5.94
C LEU A 177 11.36 11.72 -7.28
N ALA A 178 12.52 11.04 -7.30
CA ALA A 178 13.08 10.50 -8.54
C ALA A 178 12.16 9.45 -9.17
N VAL A 179 11.66 8.53 -8.35
CA VAL A 179 10.79 7.45 -8.78
C VAL A 179 9.41 7.99 -9.19
N PHE A 180 8.89 9.02 -8.51
CA PHE A 180 7.69 9.74 -8.95
C PHE A 180 7.87 10.37 -10.33
N LEU A 181 8.97 11.08 -10.57
CA LEU A 181 9.24 11.70 -11.88
C LEU A 181 9.36 10.65 -12.99
N ILE A 182 10.12 9.57 -12.75
CA ILE A 182 10.23 8.45 -13.68
C ILE A 182 8.87 7.78 -13.91
N GLY A 183 8.10 7.59 -12.83
CA GLY A 183 6.78 6.99 -12.87
C GLY A 183 5.77 7.78 -13.68
N VAL A 184 5.74 9.10 -13.55
CA VAL A 184 4.86 9.95 -14.37
C VAL A 184 5.20 9.81 -15.85
N ILE A 185 6.49 9.84 -16.21
CA ILE A 185 6.93 9.70 -17.61
C ILE A 185 6.53 8.32 -18.18
N LEU A 186 6.79 7.26 -17.41
CA LEU A 186 6.44 5.89 -17.81
C LEU A 186 4.92 5.69 -17.85
N ALA A 187 4.18 6.24 -16.89
CA ALA A 187 2.73 6.10 -16.80
C ALA A 187 2.04 6.75 -17.99
N VAL A 188 2.44 7.97 -18.39
CA VAL A 188 1.89 8.61 -19.58
C VAL A 188 2.15 7.77 -20.83
N SER A 189 3.38 7.24 -20.95
CA SER A 189 3.79 6.45 -22.11
C SER A 189 3.07 5.10 -22.18
N LEU A 190 2.97 4.37 -21.07
CA LEU A 190 2.35 3.06 -21.00
C LEU A 190 0.82 3.14 -20.96
N ALA A 191 0.24 4.17 -20.35
CA ALA A 191 -1.22 4.36 -20.36
C ALA A 191 -1.73 4.64 -21.78
N ALA A 192 -0.94 5.32 -22.62
CA ALA A 192 -1.30 5.53 -24.02
C ALA A 192 -1.38 4.23 -24.84
N ILE A 193 -0.63 3.19 -24.45
CA ILE A 193 -0.54 1.92 -25.17
C ILE A 193 -1.46 0.86 -24.56
N PHE A 194 -1.48 0.77 -23.23
CA PHE A 194 -2.09 -0.31 -22.46
C PHE A 194 -3.25 0.15 -21.56
N GLY A 195 -3.61 1.44 -21.56
CA GLY A 195 -4.65 1.98 -20.69
C GLY A 195 -4.32 1.80 -19.19
N GLU A 196 -5.30 1.35 -18.41
CA GLU A 196 -5.16 1.14 -16.96
C GLU A 196 -4.10 0.09 -16.59
N LEU A 197 -3.89 -0.92 -17.45
CA LEU A 197 -2.83 -1.92 -17.26
C LEU A 197 -1.44 -1.27 -17.29
N GLY A 198 -1.26 -0.22 -18.10
CA GLY A 198 -0.02 0.54 -18.15
C GLY A 198 0.32 1.20 -16.81
N ILE A 199 -0.68 1.72 -16.11
CA ILE A 199 -0.52 2.35 -14.80
C ILE A 199 -0.14 1.31 -13.74
N MET A 200 -0.79 0.14 -13.75
CA MET A 200 -0.44 -0.96 -12.85
C MET A 200 1.00 -1.45 -13.05
N LEU A 201 1.44 -1.59 -14.31
CA LEU A 201 2.82 -1.99 -14.63
C LEU A 201 3.85 -0.99 -14.09
N VAL A 202 3.55 0.31 -14.15
CA VAL A 202 4.42 1.34 -13.59
C VAL A 202 4.51 1.23 -12.07
N ALA A 203 3.37 1.09 -11.39
CA ALA A 203 3.36 0.92 -9.93
C ALA A 203 4.17 -0.32 -9.50
N PHE A 204 4.01 -1.44 -10.21
CA PHE A 204 4.77 -2.67 -10.00
C PHE A 204 6.28 -2.49 -10.11
N LEU A 205 6.76 -1.70 -11.08
CA LEU A 205 8.19 -1.44 -11.28
C LEU A 205 8.78 -0.49 -10.23
N ILE A 206 7.94 0.38 -9.66
CA ILE A 206 8.35 1.50 -8.81
C ILE A 206 8.35 1.16 -7.33
N MET A 207 7.31 0.48 -6.85
CA MET A 207 7.16 0.15 -5.43
C MET A 207 8.38 -0.54 -4.80
N PRO A 208 9.02 -1.56 -5.42
CA PRO A 208 10.18 -2.21 -4.82
C PRO A 208 11.40 -1.27 -4.68
N ALA A 209 11.50 -0.17 -5.44
CA ALA A 209 12.56 0.81 -5.27
C ALA A 209 12.48 1.52 -3.91
N LEU A 210 11.27 1.81 -3.42
CA LEU A 210 11.06 2.45 -2.11
C LEU A 210 11.44 1.49 -0.97
N SER A 211 11.05 0.22 -1.06
CA SER A 211 11.43 -0.79 -0.06
C SER A 211 12.95 -1.01 0.01
N LEU A 212 13.68 -0.79 -1.10
CA LEU A 212 15.14 -0.89 -1.13
C LEU A 212 15.88 0.32 -0.54
N VAL A 213 15.22 1.43 -0.24
CA VAL A 213 15.88 2.63 0.31
C VAL A 213 16.55 2.32 1.64
N THR A 214 15.83 1.69 2.56
CA THR A 214 16.32 1.39 3.90
C THR A 214 17.55 0.48 3.91
N PRO A 215 17.54 -0.71 3.26
CA PRO A 215 18.74 -1.55 3.19
C PRO A 215 19.87 -0.85 2.45
N THR A 216 19.60 -0.12 1.37
CA THR A 216 20.65 0.62 0.65
C THR A 216 21.30 1.68 1.52
N TYR A 217 20.51 2.47 2.25
CA TYR A 217 21.00 3.49 3.17
C TYR A 217 21.79 2.85 4.33
N TYR A 218 21.33 1.71 4.84
CA TYR A 218 22.00 0.98 5.92
C TYR A 218 23.47 0.66 5.58
N PHE A 219 23.72 0.16 4.37
CA PHE A 219 25.06 -0.25 3.93
C PHE A 219 25.91 0.91 3.41
N THR A 220 25.32 1.80 2.63
CA THR A 220 26.07 2.83 1.89
C THR A 220 26.13 4.18 2.59
N ARG A 221 25.18 4.45 3.50
CA ARG A 221 24.92 5.78 4.10
C ARG A 221 24.67 6.88 3.07
N LEU A 222 24.37 6.52 1.82
CA LEU A 222 24.10 7.46 0.74
C LEU A 222 22.70 8.05 0.90
N VAL A 223 22.66 9.38 0.87
CA VAL A 223 21.42 10.14 0.95
C VAL A 223 20.70 10.21 -0.40
N ILE A 224 21.36 9.81 -1.49
CA ILE A 224 20.76 9.67 -2.83
C ILE A 224 21.08 8.24 -3.32
N PRO A 225 20.28 7.23 -2.92
CA PRO A 225 20.60 5.82 -3.17
C PRO A 225 20.18 5.31 -4.57
N ILE A 226 19.71 6.18 -5.47
CA ILE A 226 19.05 5.81 -6.73
C ILE A 226 19.93 4.90 -7.61
N GLU A 227 21.22 5.25 -7.77
CA GLU A 227 22.13 4.47 -8.60
C GLU A 227 22.32 3.05 -8.04
N GLU A 228 22.45 2.94 -6.73
CA GLU A 228 22.63 1.67 -6.04
C GLU A 228 21.36 0.81 -6.10
N ILE A 229 20.18 1.42 -5.92
CA ILE A 229 18.89 0.72 -6.08
C ILE A 229 18.74 0.19 -7.52
N LEU A 230 19.08 1.00 -8.53
CA LEU A 230 19.02 0.58 -9.93
C LEU A 230 20.04 -0.54 -10.22
N ARG A 231 21.23 -0.48 -9.61
CA ARG A 231 22.25 -1.51 -9.70
C ARG A 231 21.74 -2.83 -9.11
N THR A 232 21.11 -2.78 -7.93
CA THR A 232 20.46 -3.94 -7.31
C THR A 232 19.37 -4.52 -8.21
N ALA A 233 18.50 -3.67 -8.78
CA ALA A 233 17.43 -4.11 -9.68
C ALA A 233 17.98 -4.81 -10.93
N LYS A 234 19.08 -4.31 -11.51
CA LYS A 234 19.74 -4.92 -12.69
C LYS A 234 20.43 -6.24 -12.35
N ARG A 235 21.05 -6.35 -11.17
CA ARG A 235 21.81 -7.53 -10.75
C ARG A 235 20.94 -8.63 -10.16
N CYS A 236 19.81 -8.28 -9.55
CA CYS A 236 18.83 -9.23 -9.00
C CYS A 236 17.41 -8.94 -9.52
N PRO A 237 17.17 -9.07 -10.85
CA PRO A 237 15.88 -8.70 -11.45
C PRO A 237 14.73 -9.58 -10.96
N GLY A 238 14.98 -10.88 -10.76
CA GLY A 238 13.96 -11.81 -10.24
C GLY A 238 13.53 -11.52 -8.81
N GLY A 239 14.48 -11.16 -7.93
CA GLY A 239 14.17 -10.76 -6.55
C GLY A 239 13.38 -9.45 -6.53
N TYR A 240 13.81 -8.48 -7.34
CA TYR A 240 13.15 -7.18 -7.48
C TYR A 240 11.69 -7.31 -7.97
N THR A 241 11.43 -8.15 -8.99
CA THR A 241 10.08 -8.37 -9.52
C THR A 241 9.17 -9.09 -8.54
N VAL A 242 9.67 -10.13 -7.86
CA VAL A 242 8.90 -10.84 -6.82
C VAL A 242 8.56 -9.90 -5.66
N LEU A 243 9.52 -9.08 -5.22
CA LEU A 243 9.29 -8.07 -4.18
C LEU A 243 8.19 -7.08 -4.60
N GLY A 244 8.25 -6.55 -5.82
CA GLY A 244 7.23 -5.66 -6.36
C GLY A 244 5.84 -6.29 -6.40
N LEU A 245 5.73 -7.56 -6.81
CA LEU A 245 4.46 -8.28 -6.84
C LEU A 245 3.84 -8.38 -5.44
N LEU A 246 4.65 -8.79 -4.46
CA LEU A 246 4.19 -8.99 -3.09
C LEU A 246 3.77 -7.65 -2.45
N ILE A 247 4.54 -6.58 -2.66
CA ILE A 247 4.18 -5.24 -2.15
C ILE A 247 2.86 -4.78 -2.78
N MET A 248 2.66 -5.00 -4.09
CA MET A 248 1.42 -4.63 -4.77
C MET A 248 0.21 -5.38 -4.21
N ILE A 249 0.33 -6.70 -4.02
CA ILE A 249 -0.73 -7.53 -3.40
C ILE A 249 -1.07 -7.01 -2.00
N VAL A 250 -0.05 -6.75 -1.16
CA VAL A 250 -0.27 -6.21 0.19
C VAL A 250 -0.90 -4.82 0.13
N GLY A 251 -0.50 -3.97 -0.81
CA GLY A 251 -1.10 -2.66 -1.05
C GLY A 251 -2.59 -2.74 -1.36
N TRP A 252 -3.01 -3.66 -2.25
CA TRP A 252 -4.42 -3.89 -2.56
C TRP A 252 -5.20 -4.41 -1.34
N LEU A 253 -4.60 -5.26 -0.51
CA LEU A 253 -5.23 -5.74 0.72
C LEU A 253 -5.41 -4.61 1.74
N PHE A 254 -4.44 -3.68 1.83
CA PHE A 254 -4.60 -2.48 2.65
C PHE A 254 -5.76 -1.62 2.15
N GLU A 255 -5.83 -1.35 0.85
CA GLU A 255 -6.93 -0.60 0.25
C GLU A 255 -8.28 -1.25 0.57
N ALA A 256 -8.40 -2.57 0.37
CA ALA A 256 -9.60 -3.33 0.72
C ALA A 256 -9.97 -3.23 2.21
N ALA A 257 -8.97 -3.25 3.11
CA ALA A 257 -9.20 -3.08 4.54
C ALA A 257 -9.67 -1.66 4.92
N TYR A 258 -9.27 -0.65 4.14
CA TYR A 258 -9.75 0.73 4.31
C TYR A 258 -11.15 0.93 3.72
N THR A 259 -11.46 0.32 2.57
CA THR A 259 -12.77 0.45 1.93
C THR A 259 -13.87 -0.35 2.64
N HIS A 260 -13.53 -1.46 3.29
CA HIS A 260 -14.46 -2.32 4.03
C HIS A 260 -14.17 -2.28 5.52
N TYR A 261 -14.69 -1.25 6.21
CA TYR A 261 -14.54 -1.14 7.66
C TYR A 261 -15.37 -2.22 8.37
N LEU A 262 -14.71 -3.05 9.20
CA LEU A 262 -15.28 -4.19 9.93
C LEU A 262 -15.21 -4.00 11.45
N GLY A 263 -15.22 -2.76 11.92
CA GLY A 263 -15.13 -2.47 13.34
C GLY A 263 -13.74 -2.79 13.91
N ILE A 264 -13.71 -3.53 15.03
CA ILE A 264 -12.47 -3.95 15.70
C ILE A 264 -11.62 -4.90 14.84
N TRP A 265 -12.24 -5.66 13.92
CA TRP A 265 -11.53 -6.57 13.03
C TRP A 265 -10.63 -5.83 12.04
N SER A 266 -10.99 -4.61 11.65
CA SER A 266 -10.11 -3.77 10.82
C SER A 266 -8.77 -3.50 11.51
N ALA A 267 -8.73 -3.33 12.83
CA ALA A 267 -7.47 -3.16 13.56
C ALA A 267 -6.59 -4.42 13.47
N ALA A 268 -7.19 -5.60 13.66
CA ALA A 268 -6.48 -6.87 13.57
C ALA A 268 -5.98 -7.15 12.14
N ILE A 269 -6.79 -6.85 11.12
CA ILE A 269 -6.42 -6.98 9.72
C ILE A 269 -5.27 -6.03 9.37
N LEU A 270 -5.37 -4.75 9.75
CA LEU A 270 -4.30 -3.78 9.51
C LEU A 270 -2.99 -4.16 10.22
N ALA A 271 -3.07 -4.68 11.45
CA ALA A 271 -1.90 -5.18 12.17
C ALA A 271 -1.26 -6.39 11.46
N LEU A 272 -2.06 -7.32 10.96
CA LEU A 272 -1.59 -8.47 10.19
C LEU A 272 -0.94 -8.05 8.86
N LEU A 273 -1.60 -7.15 8.12
CA LEU A 273 -1.07 -6.61 6.87
C LEU A 273 0.21 -5.80 7.12
N GLY A 274 0.26 -5.07 8.24
CA GLY A 274 1.45 -4.36 8.70
C GLY A 274 2.60 -5.32 8.95
N LEU A 275 2.35 -6.47 9.57
CA LEU A 275 3.37 -7.50 9.83
C LEU A 275 3.97 -8.00 8.52
N VAL A 276 3.12 -8.32 7.54
CA VAL A 276 3.58 -8.74 6.21
C VAL A 276 4.33 -7.60 5.51
N LYS A 277 3.83 -6.36 5.60
CA LYS A 277 4.49 -5.20 4.99
C LYS A 277 5.88 -4.97 5.56
N TYR A 278 6.04 -4.99 6.88
CA TYR A 278 7.37 -4.85 7.50
C TYR A 278 8.30 -5.97 7.07
N MET A 279 7.84 -7.23 7.04
CA MET A 279 8.63 -8.35 6.53
C MET A 279 9.11 -8.14 5.08
N LEU A 280 8.26 -7.56 4.22
CA LEU A 280 8.64 -7.25 2.84
C LEU A 280 9.62 -6.09 2.75
N ASP A 281 9.33 -4.99 3.48
CA ASP A 281 10.11 -3.76 3.44
C ASP A 281 11.46 -3.85 4.15
N SER A 282 11.62 -4.78 5.09
CA SER A 282 12.89 -5.08 5.77
C SER A 282 13.53 -6.35 5.21
N LEU A 283 13.03 -7.53 5.60
CA LEU A 283 13.70 -8.81 5.36
C LEU A 283 13.79 -9.15 3.87
N ALA A 284 12.69 -9.06 3.13
CA ALA A 284 12.69 -9.39 1.71
C ALA A 284 13.51 -8.36 0.91
N ALA A 285 13.37 -7.07 1.22
CA ALA A 285 14.17 -6.01 0.61
C ALA A 285 15.68 -6.19 0.89
N LEU A 286 16.05 -6.57 2.11
CA LEU A 286 17.44 -6.88 2.49
C LEU A 286 17.98 -8.07 1.71
N VAL A 287 17.20 -9.14 1.54
CA VAL A 287 17.58 -10.30 0.72
C VAL A 287 17.81 -9.91 -0.73
N VAL A 288 16.92 -9.11 -1.31
CA VAL A 288 17.06 -8.61 -2.69
C VAL A 288 18.30 -7.71 -2.82
N TYR A 289 18.53 -6.82 -1.86
CA TYR A 289 19.71 -5.96 -1.82
C TYR A 289 21.01 -6.78 -1.80
N LEU A 290 21.13 -7.70 -0.85
CA LEU A 290 22.32 -8.53 -0.70
C LEU A 290 22.56 -9.42 -1.94
N GLY A 291 21.50 -10.02 -2.49
CA GLY A 291 21.60 -10.77 -3.75
C GLY A 291 22.11 -9.93 -4.92
N GLY A 292 21.75 -8.64 -4.98
CA GLY A 292 22.27 -7.69 -5.96
C GLY A 292 23.75 -7.32 -5.75
N THR A 293 24.24 -7.31 -4.51
CA THR A 293 25.66 -6.99 -4.20
C THR A 293 26.61 -8.18 -4.45
N GLU A 294 26.11 -9.41 -4.46
CA GLU A 294 26.94 -10.60 -4.59
C GLU A 294 27.44 -10.88 -6.01
N GLY A 295 26.70 -10.45 -7.02
CA GLY A 295 27.12 -10.54 -8.43
C GLY A 295 28.43 -9.81 -8.75
N GLU A 296 28.98 -9.04 -7.81
CA GLU A 296 30.27 -8.36 -7.90
C GLU A 296 31.48 -9.27 -7.58
N LYS A 297 31.27 -10.41 -6.91
CA LYS A 297 32.36 -11.31 -6.50
C LYS A 297 32.63 -12.47 -7.46
N THR A 298 31.83 -12.60 -8.51
CA THR A 298 31.91 -13.68 -9.51
C THR A 298 32.08 -13.17 -10.94
N GLY A 299 32.36 -11.88 -11.12
CA GLY A 299 32.63 -11.24 -12.42
C GLY A 299 34.11 -10.90 -12.57
#